data_AF-A0A939UQJ7-F1
#
_entry.id   AF-A0A939UQJ7-F1
#
_cell.length_a   1.000
_cell.length_b   1.000
_cell.length_c   1.000
_cell.angle_alpha   90.00
_cell.angle_beta   90.00
_cell.angle_gamma   90.00
#
_symmetry.space_group_name_H-M   'P 1'
#
loop_
_entity.id
_entity.type
_entity.pdbx_description
1 polymer ?
#
loop_
_entity_poly.entity_id
_entity_poly.type
_entity_poly.pdbx_seq_one_letter_code
_entity_poly.pdbx_strand_id
1 'polypeptide(L)'
;LEPQKEPEPAPEPPKAPEPEPEKKPESAADKATEERHRRFLLGKKAARTIKMDNGIVIVEAGADITEEVLQKAKLANKFIELSMNIQ
;
A
#
# COMPACT_ATOMS: atom_id res chain seq x y z
N LEU A 1 -37.02 12.36 -52.49
CA LEU A 1 -36.65 11.07 -51.86
C LEU A 1 -35.35 11.28 -51.12
N GLU A 2 -35.37 11.20 -49.79
CA GLU A 2 -34.27 10.54 -49.08
C GLU A 2 -34.44 9.02 -49.29
N PRO A 3 -33.35 8.24 -49.25
CA PRO A 3 -33.07 7.57 -47.99
C PRO A 3 -31.60 7.62 -47.55
N GLN A 4 -31.51 7.61 -46.22
CA GLN A 4 -30.34 7.60 -45.34
C GLN A 4 -29.62 6.24 -45.30
N LYS A 5 -28.64 6.15 -44.38
CA LYS A 5 -27.98 4.96 -43.78
C LYS A 5 -26.86 4.37 -44.63
N GLU A 6 -25.67 4.07 -44.11
CA GLU A 6 -25.16 3.76 -42.76
C GLU A 6 -23.60 3.66 -42.91
N PRO A 7 -22.81 3.25 -41.91
CA PRO A 7 -22.43 3.96 -40.69
C PRO A 7 -20.90 4.09 -40.51
N GLU A 8 -20.58 4.79 -39.42
CA GLU A 8 -19.48 4.52 -38.47
C GLU A 8 -18.01 4.82 -38.83
N PRO A 9 -17.40 5.78 -38.11
CA PRO A 9 -15.96 5.89 -37.97
C PRO A 9 -15.47 4.87 -36.93
N ALA A 10 -14.46 4.08 -37.26
CA ALA A 10 -13.71 3.30 -36.28
C ALA A 10 -12.31 2.98 -36.80
N PRO A 11 -11.26 2.84 -35.96
CA PRO A 11 -11.16 3.19 -34.53
C PRO A 11 -9.83 3.90 -34.19
N GLU A 12 -9.88 4.99 -33.42
CA GLU A 12 -8.79 5.36 -32.49
C GLU A 12 -9.47 5.76 -31.18
N PRO A 13 -8.98 5.36 -29.99
CA PRO A 13 -7.58 5.12 -29.68
C PRO A 13 -7.29 3.74 -29.03
N PRO A 14 -6.01 3.34 -28.93
CA PRO A 14 -5.62 2.30 -27.99
C PRO A 14 -6.05 2.75 -26.59
N LYS A 15 -6.87 1.91 -25.95
CA LYS A 15 -7.17 1.98 -24.54
C LYS A 15 -5.86 1.81 -23.79
N ALA A 16 -5.20 2.92 -23.48
CA ALA A 16 -4.12 2.96 -22.51
C ALA A 16 -4.65 2.32 -21.23
N PRO A 17 -3.89 1.41 -20.59
CA PRO A 17 -4.29 0.88 -19.30
C PRO A 17 -4.45 2.07 -18.34
N GLU A 18 -5.64 2.15 -17.77
CA GLU A 18 -6.00 3.01 -16.66
C GLU A 18 -4.87 2.96 -15.62
N PRO A 19 -4.15 4.08 -15.35
CA PRO A 19 -3.27 4.10 -14.21
C PRO A 19 -4.16 3.98 -12.97
N GLU A 20 -3.93 2.90 -12.21
CA GLU A 20 -4.43 2.69 -10.85
C GLU A 20 -4.38 3.98 -10.02
N PRO A 21 -5.34 4.16 -9.09
CA PRO A 21 -5.62 5.43 -8.47
C PRO A 21 -4.39 6.03 -7.80
N GLU A 22 -4.22 7.32 -8.08
CA GLU A 22 -3.30 8.29 -7.52
C GLU A 22 -2.94 8.01 -6.06
N LYS A 23 -1.83 7.30 -5.81
CA LYS A 23 -1.06 7.56 -4.59
C LYS A 23 -0.33 8.87 -4.83
N LYS A 24 -0.70 9.89 -4.05
CA LYS A 24 0.04 11.15 -3.87
C LYS A 24 1.55 10.90 -4.02
N PRO A 25 2.32 11.82 -4.63
CA PRO A 25 3.76 11.75 -4.55
C PRO A 25 4.17 11.91 -3.08
N GLU A 26 4.17 10.81 -2.33
CA GLU A 26 5.10 10.62 -1.23
C GLU A 26 6.46 10.92 -1.86
N SER A 27 7.08 11.99 -1.39
CA SER A 27 8.31 12.50 -1.98
C SER A 27 9.34 11.38 -1.97
N ALA A 28 10.32 11.40 -2.88
CA ALA A 28 11.37 10.38 -2.90
C ALA A 28 12.04 10.20 -1.52
N ALA A 29 12.07 11.26 -0.70
CA ALA A 29 12.53 11.24 0.69
C ALA A 29 11.65 10.40 1.63
N ASP A 30 10.32 10.46 1.49
CA ASP A 30 9.37 9.68 2.29
C ASP A 30 9.54 8.18 1.99
N LYS A 31 9.62 7.83 0.70
CA LYS A 31 9.86 6.45 0.26
C LYS A 31 11.18 5.88 0.76
N ALA A 32 12.27 6.65 0.68
CA ALA A 32 13.59 6.22 1.14
C ALA A 32 13.62 5.99 2.67
N THR A 33 12.93 6.83 3.43
CA THR A 33 12.84 6.70 4.89
C THR A 33 12.01 5.48 5.28
N GLU A 34 10.87 5.27 4.60
CA GLU A 34 10.04 4.09 4.80
C GLU A 34 10.79 2.79 4.50
N GLU A 35 11.52 2.75 3.38
CA GLU A 35 12.27 1.55 3.00
C GLU A 35 13.38 1.23 4.01
N ARG A 36 14.00 2.26 4.58
CA ARG A 36 14.97 2.10 5.67
C ARG A 36 14.31 1.51 6.91
N HIS A 37 13.14 2.02 7.31
CA HIS A 37 12.38 1.49 8.44
C HIS A 37 11.94 0.05 8.17
N ARG A 38 11.46 -0.26 6.96
CA ARG A 38 11.05 -1.62 6.57
C ARG A 38 12.20 -2.61 6.73
N ARG A 39 13.39 -2.27 6.20
CA ARG A 39 14.60 -3.10 6.34
C ARG A 39 15.05 -3.26 7.80
N PHE A 40 14.83 -2.24 8.62
CA PHE A 40 15.16 -2.29 10.04
C PHE A 40 14.20 -3.15 10.85
N LEU A 41 12.91 -3.14 10.51
CA LEU A 41 11.86 -3.88 11.20
C LEU A 41 11.76 -5.33 10.78
N LEU A 42 12.05 -5.65 9.52
CA LEU A 42 11.98 -7.00 9.01
C LEU A 42 12.89 -7.95 9.81
N GLY A 43 12.31 -8.99 10.39
CA GLY A 43 13.01 -9.97 11.23
C GLY A 43 13.24 -9.53 12.69
N LYS A 44 12.79 -8.33 13.10
CA LYS A 44 12.73 -7.92 14.51
C LYS A 44 11.52 -8.54 15.20
N LYS A 45 11.48 -8.47 16.53
CA LYS A 45 10.31 -8.91 17.31
C LYS A 45 9.52 -7.70 17.80
N ALA A 46 8.19 -7.79 17.72
CA ALA A 46 7.33 -6.76 18.27
C ALA A 46 7.42 -6.76 19.80
N ALA A 47 7.69 -5.61 20.42
CA ALA A 47 7.72 -5.48 21.88
C ALA A 47 6.31 -5.58 22.50
N ARG A 48 5.28 -5.25 21.72
CA ARG A 48 3.87 -5.22 22.12
C ARG A 48 2.96 -5.66 20.98
N THR A 49 1.75 -6.09 21.32
CA THR A 49 0.72 -6.40 20.33
C THR A 49 0.25 -5.11 19.66
N ILE A 50 0.33 -5.06 18.33
CA ILE A 50 -0.13 -3.94 17.51
C ILE A 50 -1.45 -4.34 16.86
N LYS A 51 -2.45 -3.47 16.96
CA LYS A 51 -3.79 -3.70 16.39
C LYS A 51 -4.19 -2.52 15.50
N MET A 52 -4.99 -2.81 14.49
CA MET A 52 -5.70 -1.83 13.68
C MET A 52 -6.83 -1.19 14.49
N ASP A 53 -7.35 -0.05 14.02
CA ASP A 53 -8.46 0.66 14.68
C ASP A 53 -9.75 -0.16 14.75
N ASN A 54 -9.95 -1.11 13.82
CA ASN A 54 -11.06 -2.05 13.82
C ASN A 54 -10.87 -3.26 14.76
N GLY A 55 -9.79 -3.29 15.54
CA GLY A 55 -9.48 -4.35 16.50
C GLY A 55 -8.72 -5.56 15.92
N ILE A 56 -8.45 -5.60 14.60
CA ILE A 56 -7.67 -6.68 13.98
C ILE A 56 -6.22 -6.62 14.42
N VAL A 57 -5.65 -7.75 14.83
CA VAL A 57 -4.24 -7.86 15.22
C VAL A 57 -3.33 -7.85 14.00
N ILE A 58 -2.34 -6.96 14.00
CA ILE A 58 -1.29 -6.87 12.97
C ILE A 58 -0.14 -7.81 13.34
N VAL A 59 0.32 -7.74 14.60
CA VAL A 59 1.38 -8.59 15.15
C VAL A 59 1.21 -8.70 16.67
N GLU A 60 1.47 -9.87 17.21
CA GLU A 60 1.42 -10.16 18.66
C GLU A 60 2.74 -9.75 19.34
N ALA A 61 2.69 -9.43 20.65
CA ALA A 61 3.91 -9.20 21.42
C ALA A 61 4.85 -10.43 21.37
N GLY A 62 6.12 -10.21 21.08
CA GLY A 62 7.15 -11.23 20.93
C GLY A 62 7.18 -11.94 19.56
N ALA A 63 6.19 -11.69 18.70
CA ALA A 63 6.16 -12.29 17.37
C ALA A 63 7.12 -11.58 16.40
N ASP A 64 7.59 -12.34 15.41
CA ASP A 64 8.49 -11.85 14.38
C ASP A 64 7.76 -10.92 13.40
N ILE A 65 8.42 -9.81 13.07
CA ILE A 65 7.94 -8.83 12.11
C ILE A 65 8.31 -9.32 10.72
N THR A 66 7.33 -9.92 10.06
CA THR A 66 7.43 -10.38 8.67
C THR A 66 7.01 -9.30 7.68
N GLU A 67 7.21 -9.56 6.40
CA GLU A 67 6.75 -8.66 5.34
C GLU A 67 5.23 -8.41 5.41
N GLU A 68 4.47 -9.45 5.74
CA GLU A 68 3.02 -9.35 5.90
C GLU A 68 2.65 -8.40 7.05
N VAL A 69 3.38 -8.45 8.16
CA VAL A 69 3.21 -7.52 9.29
C VAL A 69 3.47 -6.09 8.86
N LEU A 70 4.53 -5.84 8.09
CA LEU A 70 4.88 -4.50 7.59
C LEU A 70 3.81 -3.95 6.64
N GLN A 71 3.29 -4.78 5.73
CA GLN A 71 2.19 -4.41 4.85
C GLN A 71 0.90 -4.09 5.62
N LYS A 72 0.51 -4.95 6.57
CA LYS A 72 -0.65 -4.73 7.45
C LYS A 72 -0.49 -3.45 8.27
N ALA A 73 0.70 -3.21 8.82
CA ALA A 73 0.98 -1.99 9.59
C ALA A 73 0.92 -0.74 8.71
N LYS A 74 1.37 -0.80 7.45
CA LYS A 74 1.24 0.31 6.49
C LYS A 74 -0.22 0.60 6.16
N LEU A 75 -1.02 -0.42 5.84
CA LEU A 75 -2.44 -0.27 5.53
C LEU A 75 -3.24 0.30 6.72
N ALA A 76 -2.83 -0.03 7.94
CA ALA A 76 -3.45 0.44 9.16
C ALA A 76 -2.90 1.78 9.69
N ASN A 77 -1.98 2.44 8.96
CA ASN A 77 -1.25 3.62 9.46
C ASN A 77 -0.53 3.38 10.82
N LYS A 78 -0.19 2.12 11.13
CA LYS A 78 0.50 1.67 12.35
C LYS A 78 2.00 1.43 12.16
N PHE A 79 2.54 1.70 10.96
CA PHE A 79 3.94 1.44 10.64
C PHE A 79 4.93 2.19 11.55
N ILE A 80 4.63 3.46 11.86
CA ILE A 80 5.45 4.27 12.78
C ILE A 80 5.35 3.74 14.21
N GLU A 81 4.14 3.38 14.68
CA GLU A 81 3.94 2.77 15.99
C GLU A 81 4.71 1.46 16.14
N LEU A 82 4.62 0.57 15.14
CA LEU A 82 5.39 -0.66 15.07
C LEU A 82 6.89 -0.37 15.14
N SER A 83 7.36 0.67 14.44
CA SER A 83 8.79 1.03 14.41
C SER A 83 9.35 1.43 15.77
N MET A 84 8.50 1.98 16.65
CA MET A 84 8.87 2.40 17.99
C MET A 84 8.72 1.26 19.03
N ASN A 85 8.11 0.14 18.65
CA ASN A 85 7.75 -0.96 19.55
C ASN A 85 8.39 -2.27 19.10
N ILE A 86 9.72 -2.29 18.97
CA ILE A 86 10.50 -3.50 18.66
C ILE A 86 11.51 -3.85 19.75
N GLN A 87 11.95 -5.11 19.76
CA GLN A 87 13.05 -5.64 20.59
C GLN A 87 14.25 -6.02 19.72
#